data_AF-A0A3Q9FW27-F1
#
_entry.id   AF-A0A3Q9FW27-F1
#
_cell.length_a   1.000
_cell.length_b   1.000
_cell.length_c   1.000
_cell.angle_alpha   90.00
_cell.angle_beta   90.00
_cell.angle_gamma   90.00
#
_symmetry.space_group_name_H-M   'P 1'
#
loop_
_entity.id
_entity.type
_entity.pdbx_description
1 polymer ?
#
loop_
_entity_poly.entity_id
_entity_poly.type
_entity_poly.pdbx_seq_one_letter_code
_entity_poly.pdbx_strand_id
1 'polypeptide(L)'
;MRLIGASLAAVVALTAGVWWLASGDSRGDGPSASCARHPPLELRVLVDPDLGPAVREAANGFVASAANEDGDGCRRSGVTVYSAGSAETVEAFRTQYGEWAHVGRSGFNPVGTVGPQPDVWIPASSASARRARDESGNQPSVLSLDFDDAEPLAYAPAVLLVPDRLAEAENGRMGRTLAELMTAMRAKDEKAQARRADPRYTDAALAAARGQYRVDAPRTVELGQRRQGRSMPTGKDLACSLARGSSAEDRTVDRRTAVLAAEPTLAQYRDCAGTTGVTRVAEYPADVPGLDPVFVHVRWNDARLDEAERDRAVQRFRDWLATKDGRKAFRDAAFRGSPREPLPSPPPGLLSDPGPLPRALTADEAVDTMEKHRQANAAGRVRFLLDSSGSMSRWWDGPNGAREILKQAMGRFGAEDMFGVWSVASAGSEPPYRDLLAFGTHGSWSRAAARNEQDKAAEAAKKVDDAEPDLSKEADIGGALKAALEGMPQGTEDDGHPQLVVLLTDDEDNDRMNAARQDELVAAVAARKVPVVMVSFDSGGCLKDRFDLRVADASGGRCLDARGDLARDLGAEIAQVAQGRD
;
A
#
# COMPACT_ATOMS: atom_id res chain seq x y z
N MET A 1 -29.86 31.94 -34.87
CA MET A 1 -29.29 32.73 -35.98
C MET A 1 -27.77 32.68 -35.83
N ARG A 2 -27.07 31.98 -36.75
CA ARG A 2 -25.59 31.82 -36.90
C ARG A 2 -24.90 31.04 -35.75
N LEU A 3 -24.51 29.76 -35.85
CA LEU A 3 -23.56 29.03 -36.74
C LEU A 3 -22.12 29.57 -36.74
N ILE A 4 -21.18 28.61 -36.65
CA ILE A 4 -19.70 28.60 -36.78
C ILE A 4 -19.03 28.30 -35.42
N GLY A 5 -18.21 27.26 -35.23
CA GLY A 5 -17.65 26.24 -36.12
C GLY A 5 -16.63 25.40 -35.34
N ALA A 6 -16.50 24.13 -35.69
CA ALA A 6 -15.57 23.16 -35.11
C ALA A 6 -14.09 23.48 -35.41
N SER A 7 -13.17 23.03 -34.56
CA SER A 7 -11.77 22.65 -34.87
C SER A 7 -11.20 21.88 -33.66
N LEU A 8 -11.07 20.54 -33.76
CA LEU A 8 -9.83 19.77 -34.01
C LEU A 8 -8.75 19.93 -32.92
N ALA A 9 -8.47 18.90 -32.12
CA ALA A 9 -7.55 17.79 -32.41
C ALA A 9 -6.10 18.27 -32.70
N ALA A 10 -5.21 18.11 -31.70
CA ALA A 10 -3.78 17.75 -31.83
C ALA A 10 -2.97 18.21 -30.60
N VAL A 11 -2.78 17.33 -29.60
CA VAL A 11 -1.61 17.39 -28.69
C VAL A 11 -1.18 15.96 -28.34
N VAL A 12 -0.69 15.20 -29.33
CA VAL A 12 0.01 13.92 -29.10
C VAL A 12 1.34 13.80 -29.86
N ALA A 13 1.67 14.71 -30.78
CA ALA A 13 2.96 14.68 -31.47
C ALA A 13 3.81 15.88 -31.02
N LEU A 14 4.67 15.72 -30.00
CA LEU A 14 5.88 16.55 -29.81
C LEU A 14 6.84 16.15 -28.67
N THR A 15 6.79 14.92 -28.12
CA THR A 15 7.81 14.47 -27.13
C THR A 15 8.90 13.57 -27.72
N ALA A 16 8.76 13.10 -28.97
CA ALA A 16 9.78 12.26 -29.62
C ALA A 16 10.94 13.04 -30.28
N GLY A 17 10.91 14.38 -30.28
CA GLY A 17 11.88 15.21 -31.04
C GLY A 17 12.88 16.04 -30.23
N VAL A 18 12.76 16.11 -28.90
CA VAL A 18 13.52 17.10 -28.11
C VAL A 18 14.73 16.49 -27.36
N TRP A 19 14.79 15.17 -27.18
CA TRP A 19 15.93 14.54 -26.50
C TRP A 19 17.20 14.46 -27.35
N TRP A 20 17.09 14.69 -28.67
CA TRP A 20 18.24 14.62 -29.59
C TRP A 20 19.10 15.91 -29.60
N LEU A 21 18.62 17.00 -29.00
CA LEU A 21 19.29 18.31 -29.02
C LEU A 21 20.07 18.66 -27.74
N ALA A 22 20.11 17.77 -26.75
CA ALA A 22 20.72 18.06 -25.43
C ALA A 22 21.88 17.14 -25.04
N SER A 23 22.30 16.20 -25.89
CA SER A 23 23.59 15.50 -25.74
C SER A 23 24.67 16.29 -26.48
N GLY A 24 25.19 17.31 -25.82
CA GLY A 24 26.34 18.07 -26.30
C GLY A 24 27.61 17.21 -26.26
N ASP A 25 27.87 16.51 -27.35
CA ASP A 25 29.21 16.03 -27.67
C ASP A 25 29.81 16.97 -28.72
N SER A 26 30.74 17.81 -28.27
CA SER A 26 31.42 18.82 -29.08
C SER A 26 32.52 18.18 -29.94
N ARG A 27 32.17 17.15 -30.72
CA ARG A 27 32.95 16.65 -31.85
C ARG A 27 31.96 16.33 -32.96
N GLY A 28 31.94 17.19 -33.97
CA GLY A 28 31.04 17.07 -35.10
C GLY A 28 31.28 15.77 -35.85
N ASP A 29 30.28 14.90 -35.81
CA ASP A 29 29.73 14.18 -36.95
C ASP A 29 28.32 13.74 -36.55
N GLY A 30 27.30 14.17 -37.30
CA GLY A 30 25.96 13.57 -37.17
C GLY A 30 26.02 12.07 -37.50
N PRO A 31 24.99 11.28 -37.15
CA PRO A 31 24.96 9.87 -37.52
C PRO A 31 25.19 9.77 -39.03
N SER A 32 26.16 8.96 -39.42
CA SER A 32 26.51 8.75 -40.82
C SER A 32 25.26 8.40 -41.63
N ALA A 33 25.21 8.81 -42.91
CA ALA A 33 24.08 8.50 -43.79
C ALA A 33 23.82 6.98 -43.97
N SER A 34 24.73 6.13 -43.49
CA SER A 34 24.54 4.67 -43.35
C SER A 34 23.63 4.31 -42.17
N CYS A 35 23.81 4.92 -40.99
CA CYS A 35 22.99 4.61 -39.80
C CYS A 35 21.52 5.07 -39.93
N ALA A 36 21.26 6.09 -40.73
CA ALA A 36 19.89 6.59 -40.94
C ALA A 36 18.95 5.59 -41.64
N ARG A 37 19.48 4.54 -42.28
CA ARG A 37 18.68 3.54 -43.03
C ARG A 37 18.12 2.41 -42.16
N HIS A 38 18.61 2.28 -40.93
CA HIS A 38 18.22 1.23 -39.99
C HIS A 38 17.96 1.86 -38.62
N PRO A 39 16.75 2.42 -38.38
CA PRO A 39 16.41 2.93 -37.06
C PRO A 39 16.54 1.79 -36.04
N PRO A 40 17.16 2.03 -34.87
CA PRO A 40 17.38 0.99 -33.89
C PRO A 40 16.05 0.45 -33.36
N LEU A 41 15.98 -0.88 -33.20
CA LEU A 41 14.83 -1.53 -32.57
C LEU A 41 14.70 -1.07 -31.11
N GLU A 42 13.52 -0.65 -30.68
CA GLU A 42 13.27 -0.24 -29.30
C GLU A 42 12.84 -1.44 -28.44
N LEU A 43 13.63 -1.73 -27.39
CA LEU A 43 13.26 -2.67 -26.32
C LEU A 43 12.50 -1.96 -25.21
N ARG A 44 11.41 -2.56 -24.74
CA ARG A 44 10.57 -2.09 -23.65
C ARG A 44 10.85 -2.93 -22.42
N VAL A 45 11.43 -2.33 -21.40
CA VAL A 45 11.84 -3.00 -20.16
C VAL A 45 10.94 -2.54 -19.02
N LEU A 46 10.09 -3.44 -18.54
CA LEU A 46 9.29 -3.25 -17.34
C LEU A 46 10.11 -3.64 -16.12
N VAL A 47 10.10 -2.82 -15.07
CA VAL A 47 10.88 -3.08 -13.85
C VAL A 47 10.06 -2.84 -12.59
N ASP A 48 10.43 -3.55 -11.53
CA ASP A 48 9.99 -3.19 -10.18
C ASP A 48 10.43 -1.73 -9.86
N PRO A 49 9.57 -0.90 -9.25
CA PRO A 49 9.88 0.50 -8.96
C PRO A 49 11.16 0.72 -8.14
N ASP A 50 11.51 -0.17 -7.21
CA ASP A 50 12.73 -0.05 -6.39
C ASP A 50 14.01 -0.29 -7.23
N LEU A 51 13.90 -0.98 -8.38
CA LEU A 51 15.01 -1.20 -9.32
C LEU A 51 15.16 -0.11 -10.38
N GLY A 52 14.13 0.74 -10.56
CA GLY A 52 14.03 1.71 -11.65
C GLY A 52 15.30 2.51 -11.92
N PRO A 53 15.93 3.16 -10.92
CA PRO A 53 17.18 3.90 -11.11
C PRO A 53 18.34 3.04 -11.60
N ALA A 54 18.56 1.87 -11.00
CA ALA A 54 19.69 0.99 -11.33
C ALA A 54 19.53 0.38 -12.73
N VAL A 55 18.33 -0.07 -13.09
CA VAL A 55 18.07 -0.64 -14.41
C VAL A 55 18.13 0.43 -15.50
N ARG A 56 17.65 1.65 -15.24
CA ARG A 56 17.77 2.76 -16.20
C ARG A 56 19.23 3.11 -16.47
N GLU A 57 20.07 3.15 -15.44
CA GLU A 57 21.50 3.39 -15.60
C GLU A 57 22.19 2.24 -16.33
N ALA A 58 21.84 0.99 -16.03
CA ALA A 58 22.33 -0.18 -16.77
C ALA A 58 21.91 -0.11 -18.25
N ALA A 59 20.65 0.22 -18.54
CA ALA A 59 20.15 0.38 -19.90
C ALA A 59 20.91 1.48 -20.66
N ASN A 60 21.17 2.63 -20.02
CA ASN A 60 21.99 3.70 -20.61
C ASN A 60 23.41 3.21 -20.94
N GLY A 61 24.01 2.44 -20.02
CA GLY A 61 25.31 1.80 -20.24
C GLY A 61 25.32 0.83 -21.42
N PHE A 62 24.27 0.01 -21.56
CA PHE A 62 24.13 -0.90 -22.70
C PHE A 62 23.99 -0.14 -24.02
N VAL A 63 23.11 0.87 -24.04
CA VAL A 63 22.83 1.67 -25.24
C VAL A 63 24.09 2.38 -25.76
N ALA A 64 25.00 2.76 -24.85
CA ALA A 64 26.28 3.38 -25.17
C ALA A 64 27.44 2.38 -25.37
N SER A 65 27.20 1.07 -25.25
CA SER A 65 28.25 0.06 -25.33
C SER A 65 28.48 -0.46 -26.75
N ALA A 66 29.72 -0.86 -27.04
CA ALA A 66 30.06 -1.56 -28.28
C ALA A 66 29.29 -2.88 -28.48
N ALA A 67 28.76 -3.48 -27.40
CA ALA A 67 27.90 -4.66 -27.51
C ALA A 67 26.56 -4.37 -28.21
N ASN A 68 26.18 -3.09 -28.31
CA ASN A 68 24.98 -2.62 -28.99
C ASN A 68 25.29 -1.87 -30.30
N GLU A 69 26.50 -2.01 -30.84
CA GLU A 69 26.91 -1.44 -32.12
C GLU A 69 26.98 -2.52 -33.22
N ASP A 70 26.68 -2.16 -34.46
CA ASP A 70 26.93 -3.00 -35.63
C ASP A 70 28.36 -2.85 -36.18
N GLY A 71 28.65 -3.53 -37.30
CA GLY A 71 29.98 -3.50 -37.90
C GLY A 71 30.38 -2.13 -38.45
N ASP A 72 29.42 -1.21 -38.62
CA ASP A 72 29.62 0.15 -39.10
C ASP A 72 29.59 1.17 -37.94
N GLY A 73 29.51 0.70 -36.68
CA GLY A 73 29.41 1.54 -35.49
C GLY A 73 28.03 2.15 -35.26
N CYS A 74 26.99 1.67 -35.97
CA CYS A 74 25.62 2.14 -35.77
C CYS A 74 24.95 1.40 -34.60
N ARG A 75 24.15 2.13 -33.82
CA ARG A 75 23.36 1.55 -32.73
C ARG A 75 22.35 0.52 -33.26
N ARG A 76 22.33 -0.67 -32.69
CA ARG A 76 21.39 -1.75 -33.05
C ARG A 76 20.04 -1.62 -32.36
N SER A 77 20.02 -1.22 -31.09
CA SER A 77 18.79 -1.20 -30.29
C SER A 77 18.74 -0.01 -29.34
N GLY A 78 17.55 0.51 -29.08
CA GLY A 78 17.27 1.39 -27.95
C GLY A 78 16.63 0.62 -26.80
N VAL A 79 16.54 1.25 -25.63
CA VAL A 79 15.95 0.65 -24.43
C VAL A 79 15.14 1.70 -23.67
N THR A 80 13.83 1.47 -23.56
CA THR A 80 12.91 2.27 -22.77
C THR A 80 12.59 1.53 -21.48
N VAL A 81 12.97 2.12 -20.35
CA VAL A 81 12.71 1.56 -19.01
C VAL A 81 11.53 2.28 -18.36
N TYR A 82 10.51 1.51 -17.98
CA TYR A 82 9.33 1.97 -17.24
C TYR A 82 9.01 1.00 -16.09
N SER A 83 8.23 1.45 -15.12
CA SER A 83 7.92 0.70 -13.90
C SER A 83 6.44 0.70 -13.62
N ALA A 84 5.95 -0.39 -13.02
CA ALA A 84 4.58 -0.55 -12.53
C ALA A 84 4.58 -1.31 -11.21
N GLY A 85 3.45 -1.32 -10.49
CA GLY A 85 3.34 -2.06 -9.25
C GLY A 85 3.61 -3.56 -9.43
N SER A 86 4.33 -4.18 -8.51
CA SER A 86 4.67 -5.61 -8.57
C SER A 86 3.42 -6.50 -8.59
N ALA A 87 2.41 -6.19 -7.78
CA ALA A 87 1.16 -6.97 -7.72
C ALA A 87 0.35 -6.84 -9.01
N GLU A 88 0.21 -5.61 -9.52
CA GLU A 88 -0.49 -5.32 -10.78
C GLU A 88 0.20 -6.00 -11.97
N THR A 89 1.54 -5.98 -12.01
CA THR A 89 2.33 -6.62 -13.07
C THR A 89 2.12 -8.15 -13.06
N VAL A 90 2.20 -8.77 -11.87
CA VAL A 90 1.98 -10.21 -11.71
C VAL A 90 0.56 -10.59 -12.14
N GLU A 91 -0.45 -9.86 -11.69
CA GLU A 91 -1.84 -10.13 -12.06
C GLU A 91 -2.06 -9.97 -13.56
N ALA A 92 -1.51 -8.91 -14.14
CA ALA A 92 -1.67 -8.62 -15.54
C ALA A 92 -1.08 -9.75 -16.41
N PHE A 93 0.14 -10.21 -16.12
CA PHE A 93 0.72 -11.37 -16.81
C PHE A 93 -0.07 -12.66 -16.57
N ARG A 94 -0.60 -12.86 -15.36
CA ARG A 94 -1.29 -14.08 -14.97
C ARG A 94 -2.66 -14.23 -15.62
N THR A 95 -3.50 -13.20 -15.57
CA THR A 95 -4.94 -13.31 -15.85
C THR A 95 -5.43 -12.39 -16.96
N GLN A 96 -4.69 -11.32 -17.29
CA GLN A 96 -5.17 -10.23 -18.18
C GLN A 96 -4.29 -10.02 -19.41
N TYR A 97 -3.40 -10.96 -19.71
CA TYR A 97 -2.47 -10.88 -20.85
C TYR A 97 -3.17 -10.59 -22.19
N GLY A 98 -4.40 -11.08 -22.38
CA GLY A 98 -5.20 -10.82 -23.59
C GLY A 98 -5.74 -9.39 -23.72
N GLU A 99 -5.83 -8.65 -22.62
CA GLU A 99 -6.41 -7.30 -22.60
C GLU A 99 -5.42 -6.21 -23.07
N TRP A 100 -4.12 -6.51 -23.18
CA TRP A 100 -3.13 -5.58 -23.76
C TRP A 100 -3.46 -5.21 -25.22
N ALA A 101 -4.16 -6.08 -25.95
CA ALA A 101 -4.59 -5.84 -27.32
C ALA A 101 -5.89 -5.00 -27.42
N HIS A 102 -6.57 -4.72 -26.29
CA HIS A 102 -7.92 -4.17 -26.26
C HIS A 102 -8.00 -2.83 -25.52
N VAL A 103 -7.37 -1.79 -26.09
CA VAL A 103 -7.40 -0.43 -25.54
C VAL A 103 -8.83 0.15 -25.58
N GLY A 104 -9.37 0.57 -24.43
CA GLY A 104 -10.60 1.38 -24.33
C GLY A 104 -11.88 0.65 -23.92
N ARG A 105 -11.81 -0.62 -23.49
CA ARG A 105 -12.95 -1.31 -22.84
C ARG A 105 -13.01 -0.96 -21.34
N SER A 106 -14.22 -0.95 -20.78
CA SER A 106 -14.43 -0.77 -19.33
C SER A 106 -14.03 -2.05 -18.58
N GLY A 107 -13.05 -1.95 -17.68
CA GLY A 107 -12.44 -3.07 -16.95
C GLY A 107 -10.97 -2.76 -16.61
N PHE A 108 -10.25 -3.68 -15.97
CA PHE A 108 -8.81 -3.52 -15.76
C PHE A 108 -8.10 -3.53 -17.13
N ASN A 109 -7.43 -2.42 -17.45
CA ASN A 109 -6.70 -2.23 -18.70
C ASN A 109 -5.20 -2.20 -18.40
N PRO A 110 -4.45 -3.28 -18.68
CA PRO A 110 -3.04 -3.36 -18.32
C PRO A 110 -2.18 -2.31 -19.03
N VAL A 111 -2.63 -1.75 -20.15
CA VAL A 111 -1.95 -0.61 -20.80
C VAL A 111 -2.03 0.66 -19.95
N GLY A 112 -3.14 0.86 -19.23
CA GLY A 112 -3.34 2.03 -18.37
C GLY A 112 -2.70 1.89 -16.99
N THR A 113 -2.55 0.67 -16.49
CA THR A 113 -2.04 0.38 -15.13
C THR A 113 -0.57 -0.04 -15.14
N VAL A 114 -0.19 -0.99 -16.01
CA VAL A 114 1.19 -1.51 -16.12
C VAL A 114 2.00 -0.77 -17.19
N GLY A 115 1.38 -0.48 -18.33
CA GLY A 115 2.02 0.19 -19.46
C GLY A 115 2.05 -0.66 -20.73
N PRO A 116 2.89 -0.29 -21.73
CA PRO A 116 2.96 -1.02 -23.00
C PRO A 116 3.37 -2.48 -22.78
N GLN A 117 3.18 -3.35 -23.78
CA GLN A 117 3.71 -4.72 -23.71
C GLN A 117 5.24 -4.69 -23.50
N PRO A 118 5.81 -5.27 -22.43
CA PRO A 118 7.26 -5.38 -22.28
C PRO A 118 7.85 -6.47 -23.17
N ASP A 119 9.10 -6.28 -23.57
CA ASP A 119 9.94 -7.34 -24.15
C ASP A 119 10.81 -7.99 -23.06
N VAL A 120 11.12 -7.23 -22.01
CA VAL A 120 11.84 -7.68 -20.83
C VAL A 120 11.09 -7.23 -19.59
N TRP A 121 11.00 -8.10 -18.59
CA TRP A 121 10.56 -7.77 -17.26
C TRP A 121 11.66 -8.09 -16.25
N ILE A 122 11.98 -7.14 -15.36
CA ILE A 122 12.94 -7.33 -14.26
C ILE A 122 12.21 -7.07 -12.94
N PRO A 123 11.58 -8.11 -12.34
CA PRO A 123 11.08 -8.01 -10.97
C PRO A 123 12.23 -7.91 -9.97
N ALA A 124 11.95 -7.42 -8.78
CA ALA A 124 12.92 -7.38 -7.69
C ALA A 124 13.06 -8.73 -6.96
N SER A 125 12.16 -9.68 -7.23
CA SER A 125 12.30 -11.05 -6.76
C SER A 125 11.91 -12.12 -7.79
N SER A 126 12.65 -13.23 -7.77
CA SER A 126 12.30 -14.44 -8.51
C SER A 126 10.94 -15.03 -8.12
N ALA A 127 10.45 -14.74 -6.90
CA ALA A 127 9.11 -15.12 -6.45
C ALA A 127 8.01 -14.53 -7.34
N SER A 128 8.14 -13.26 -7.72
CA SER A 128 7.16 -12.56 -8.55
C SER A 128 7.16 -13.12 -9.98
N ALA A 129 8.34 -13.42 -10.53
CA ALA A 129 8.45 -14.10 -11.81
C ALA A 129 7.76 -15.48 -11.83
N ARG A 130 7.92 -16.27 -10.76
CA ARG A 130 7.23 -17.57 -10.62
C ARG A 130 5.73 -17.41 -10.46
N ARG A 131 5.27 -16.47 -9.63
CA ARG A 131 3.83 -16.21 -9.42
C ARG A 131 3.11 -15.75 -10.68
N ALA A 132 3.81 -15.03 -11.56
CA ALA A 132 3.26 -14.57 -12.82
C ALA A 132 3.11 -15.70 -13.84
N ARG A 133 3.81 -16.82 -13.67
CA ARG A 133 3.59 -18.03 -14.49
C ARG A 133 2.32 -18.74 -14.01
N ASP A 134 1.43 -19.02 -14.95
CA ASP A 134 0.28 -19.88 -14.72
C ASP A 134 0.70 -21.35 -14.86
N GLU A 135 0.79 -22.06 -13.74
CA GLU A 135 1.11 -23.48 -13.72
C GLU A 135 0.00 -24.37 -14.31
N SER A 136 -1.21 -23.82 -14.52
CA SER A 136 -2.34 -24.57 -15.09
C SER A 136 -2.28 -24.74 -16.62
N GLY A 137 -1.29 -24.12 -17.27
CA GLY A 137 -1.01 -24.33 -18.70
C GLY A 137 -1.94 -23.60 -19.66
N ASN A 138 -2.69 -22.59 -19.20
CA ASN A 138 -3.58 -21.76 -20.03
C ASN A 138 -2.88 -20.51 -20.63
N GLN A 139 -1.76 -20.07 -20.06
CA GLN A 139 -0.92 -18.99 -20.60
C GLN A 139 -0.23 -19.23 -21.96
N PRO A 140 0.26 -20.45 -22.33
CA PRO A 140 1.21 -20.62 -23.43
C PRO A 140 0.65 -20.26 -24.81
N SER A 141 -0.65 -20.00 -24.97
CA SER A 141 -1.21 -19.56 -26.26
C SER A 141 -0.97 -18.08 -26.60
N VAL A 142 -0.71 -17.21 -25.62
CA VAL A 142 -0.57 -15.74 -25.87
C VAL A 142 0.76 -15.17 -25.40
N LEU A 143 1.29 -15.64 -24.27
CA LEU A 143 2.53 -15.14 -23.70
C LEU A 143 3.38 -16.28 -23.12
N SER A 144 4.71 -16.20 -23.22
CA SER A 144 5.64 -16.99 -22.39
C SER A 144 6.59 -16.09 -21.62
N LEU A 145 6.90 -16.52 -20.39
CA LEU A 145 7.83 -15.84 -19.48
C LEU A 145 9.04 -16.74 -19.26
N ASP A 146 10.17 -16.40 -19.87
CA ASP A 146 11.40 -17.20 -19.83
C ASP A 146 12.45 -16.54 -18.94
N PHE A 147 12.82 -17.21 -17.85
CA PHE A 147 13.82 -16.75 -16.90
C PHE A 147 14.55 -17.91 -16.23
N ASP A 148 15.77 -17.63 -15.78
CA ASP A 148 16.60 -18.52 -14.97
C ASP A 148 16.73 -17.92 -13.57
N ASP A 149 16.20 -18.62 -12.58
CA ASP A 149 16.22 -18.22 -11.18
C ASP A 149 17.52 -18.60 -10.45
N ALA A 150 18.39 -19.40 -11.08
CA ALA A 150 19.72 -19.70 -10.57
C ALA A 150 20.71 -18.54 -10.83
N GLU A 151 20.39 -17.61 -11.72
CA GLU A 151 21.23 -16.48 -12.11
C GLU A 151 20.58 -15.09 -11.86
N PRO A 152 20.31 -14.69 -10.60
CA PRO A 152 19.91 -13.31 -10.29
C PRO A 152 20.94 -12.29 -10.77
N LEU A 153 20.45 -11.13 -11.21
CA LEU A 153 21.27 -10.00 -11.68
C LEU A 153 22.09 -9.38 -10.54
N ALA A 154 21.52 -9.36 -9.35
CA ALA A 154 22.13 -8.83 -8.13
C ALA A 154 21.38 -9.36 -6.89
N TYR A 155 21.81 -8.92 -5.71
CA TYR A 155 21.20 -9.28 -4.43
C TYR A 155 21.12 -8.06 -3.52
N ALA A 156 20.06 -7.94 -2.74
CA ALA A 156 19.95 -6.92 -1.70
C ALA A 156 19.21 -7.48 -0.47
N PRO A 157 19.80 -7.47 0.74
CA PRO A 157 19.06 -7.83 1.93
C PRO A 157 17.98 -6.80 2.24
N ALA A 158 16.93 -7.26 2.94
CA ALA A 158 16.05 -6.35 3.66
C ALA A 158 16.80 -5.76 4.86
N VAL A 159 16.58 -4.47 5.10
CA VAL A 159 17.19 -3.73 6.20
C VAL A 159 16.15 -2.89 6.91
N LEU A 160 16.30 -2.77 8.22
CA LEU A 160 15.62 -1.75 9.00
C LEU A 160 16.53 -0.51 9.03
N LEU A 161 16.13 0.54 8.32
CA LEU A 161 16.82 1.84 8.31
C LEU A 161 16.44 2.63 9.55
N VAL A 162 17.26 2.53 10.58
CA VAL A 162 16.98 3.09 11.92
C VAL A 162 17.65 4.47 12.05
N PRO A 163 16.96 5.49 12.59
CA PRO A 163 17.61 6.72 13.04
C PRO A 163 18.82 6.42 13.92
N ASP A 164 19.98 7.02 13.65
CA ASP A 164 21.26 6.72 14.30
C ASP A 164 21.19 6.67 15.84
N ARG A 165 20.44 7.58 16.46
CA ARG A 165 20.21 7.64 17.91
C ARG A 165 19.49 6.42 18.49
N LEU A 166 18.74 5.69 17.67
CA LEU A 166 17.98 4.50 18.05
C LEU A 166 18.70 3.20 17.64
N ALA A 167 19.71 3.29 16.78
CA ALA A 167 20.39 2.13 16.23
C ALA A 167 21.32 1.46 17.26
N GLU A 168 21.51 0.15 17.10
CA GLU A 168 22.52 -0.61 17.82
C GLU A 168 23.94 -0.21 17.40
N ALA A 169 24.90 -0.47 18.30
CA ALA A 169 26.32 -0.45 17.94
C ALA A 169 26.58 -1.45 16.82
N GLU A 170 27.64 -1.23 16.03
CA GLU A 170 27.90 -1.96 14.78
C GLU A 170 27.75 -3.49 14.89
N ASN A 171 28.38 -4.10 15.91
CA ASN A 171 28.32 -5.54 16.16
C ASN A 171 26.91 -6.05 16.52
N GLY A 172 26.01 -5.18 16.96
CA GLY A 172 24.62 -5.50 17.32
C GLY A 172 23.61 -5.32 16.18
N ARG A 173 24.04 -4.84 15.01
CA ARG A 173 23.16 -4.56 13.86
C ARG A 173 22.85 -5.79 13.00
N MET A 174 23.36 -6.97 13.35
CA MET A 174 23.20 -8.22 12.58
C MET A 174 22.89 -9.41 13.50
N GLY A 175 22.34 -10.48 12.92
CA GLY A 175 22.10 -11.75 13.61
C GLY A 175 20.86 -11.80 14.51
N ARG A 176 20.09 -10.70 14.58
CA ARG A 176 18.83 -10.61 15.32
C ARG A 176 17.63 -10.71 14.38
N THR A 177 16.50 -11.17 14.90
CA THR A 177 15.21 -11.12 14.21
C THR A 177 14.66 -9.70 14.15
N LEU A 178 13.73 -9.43 13.24
CA LEU A 178 13.04 -8.15 13.15
C LEU A 178 12.34 -7.79 14.48
N ALA A 179 11.74 -8.77 15.16
CA ALA A 179 11.08 -8.57 16.44
C ALA A 179 12.05 -8.09 17.53
N GLU A 180 13.26 -8.67 17.59
CA GLU A 180 14.31 -8.27 18.54
C GLU A 180 14.85 -6.87 18.23
N LEU A 181 15.08 -6.55 16.96
CA LEU A 181 15.52 -5.20 16.55
C LEU A 181 14.46 -4.14 16.87
N MET A 182 13.19 -4.41 16.59
CA MET A 182 12.09 -3.51 16.94
C MET A 182 11.94 -3.33 18.45
N THR A 183 12.16 -4.39 19.23
CA THR A 183 12.16 -4.32 20.70
C THR A 183 13.32 -3.47 21.22
N ALA A 184 14.54 -3.68 20.71
CA ALA A 184 15.72 -2.90 21.09
C ALA A 184 15.56 -1.41 20.76
N MET A 185 14.97 -1.11 19.59
CA MET A 185 14.64 0.26 19.18
C MET A 185 13.63 0.91 20.14
N ARG A 186 12.55 0.20 20.51
CA ARG A 186 11.52 0.68 21.44
C ARG A 186 12.02 0.86 22.87
N ALA A 187 13.04 0.11 23.28
CA ALA A 187 13.68 0.29 24.58
C ALA A 187 14.42 1.64 24.71
N LYS A 188 14.86 2.22 23.58
CA LYS A 188 15.52 3.55 23.55
C LYS A 188 14.51 4.70 23.41
N ASP A 189 13.38 4.45 22.77
CA ASP A 189 12.28 5.40 22.61
C ASP A 189 10.97 4.62 22.47
N GLU A 190 10.10 4.69 23.48
CA GLU A 190 8.83 3.95 23.52
C GLU A 190 7.91 4.26 22.33
N LYS A 191 8.09 5.42 21.70
CA LYS A 191 7.31 5.88 20.53
C LYS A 191 7.98 5.48 19.22
N ALA A 192 9.09 4.74 19.26
CA ALA A 192 9.75 4.28 18.06
C ALA A 192 8.89 3.27 17.29
N GLN A 193 8.88 3.45 15.97
CA GLN A 193 8.02 2.71 15.07
C GLN A 193 8.76 2.29 13.81
N ALA A 194 8.33 1.18 13.20
CA ALA A 194 8.83 0.69 11.93
C ALA A 194 7.74 0.81 10.86
N ARG A 195 8.03 1.58 9.81
CA ARG A 195 7.17 1.74 8.65
C ARG A 195 7.73 1.01 7.44
N ARG A 196 6.87 0.65 6.50
CA ARG A 196 7.26 0.13 5.18
C ARG A 196 6.40 0.74 4.09
N ALA A 197 6.85 0.58 2.85
CA ALA A 197 6.04 0.88 1.69
C ALA A 197 4.85 -0.09 1.55
N ASP A 198 3.92 0.25 0.65
CA ASP A 198 2.75 -0.56 0.37
C ASP A 198 3.14 -1.83 -0.44
N PRO A 199 2.76 -3.05 0.02
CA PRO A 199 3.20 -4.32 -0.56
C PRO A 199 2.73 -4.55 -1.99
N ARG A 200 1.73 -3.79 -2.46
CA ARG A 200 1.20 -3.90 -3.82
C ARG A 200 2.16 -3.36 -4.87
N TYR A 201 3.08 -2.48 -4.47
CA TYR A 201 3.90 -1.72 -5.41
C TYR A 201 5.29 -2.31 -5.65
N THR A 202 5.95 -2.88 -4.64
CA THR A 202 7.31 -3.43 -4.80
C THR A 202 7.51 -4.77 -4.10
N ASP A 203 8.40 -5.61 -4.63
CA ASP A 203 8.74 -6.89 -3.99
C ASP A 203 9.45 -6.69 -2.64
N ALA A 204 10.17 -5.57 -2.47
CA ALA A 204 10.80 -5.21 -1.19
C ALA A 204 9.74 -4.90 -0.12
N ALA A 205 8.69 -4.18 -0.49
CA ALA A 205 7.56 -3.89 0.39
C ALA A 205 6.80 -5.17 0.78
N LEU A 206 6.67 -6.12 -0.16
CA LEU A 206 6.08 -7.43 0.11
C LEU A 206 6.94 -8.27 1.08
N ALA A 207 8.25 -8.32 0.88
CA ALA A 207 9.18 -8.98 1.80
C ALA A 207 9.15 -8.35 3.21
N ALA A 208 9.10 -7.01 3.27
CA ALA A 208 8.94 -6.28 4.52
C ALA A 208 7.62 -6.62 5.23
N ALA A 209 6.51 -6.73 4.50
CA ALA A 209 5.21 -7.16 5.04
C ALA A 209 5.28 -8.57 5.61
N ARG A 210 5.87 -9.51 4.87
CA ARG A 210 6.07 -10.90 5.34
C ARG A 210 6.84 -10.92 6.66
N GLY A 211 7.89 -10.10 6.78
CA GLY A 211 8.67 -9.94 8.00
C GLY A 211 7.82 -9.42 9.17
N GLN A 212 7.10 -8.32 8.97
CA GLN A 212 6.25 -7.74 10.01
C GLN A 212 5.12 -8.67 10.46
N TYR A 213 4.53 -9.46 9.55
CA TYR A 213 3.50 -10.46 9.89
C TYR A 213 4.02 -11.64 10.72
N ARG A 214 5.34 -11.77 10.90
CA ARG A 214 5.92 -12.71 11.87
C ARG A 214 6.04 -12.11 13.26
N VAL A 215 6.09 -10.77 13.34
CA VAL A 215 6.20 -10.03 14.59
C VAL A 215 4.83 -9.93 15.27
N ASP A 216 3.78 -9.67 14.48
CA ASP A 216 2.41 -9.50 14.96
C ASP A 216 1.40 -9.95 13.89
N ALA A 217 0.12 -10.06 14.26
CA ALA A 217 -0.95 -10.41 13.35
C ALA A 217 -1.05 -9.39 12.19
N PRO A 218 -1.29 -9.84 10.94
CA PRO A 218 -1.35 -8.97 9.77
C PRO A 218 -2.23 -7.73 9.96
N ARG A 219 -3.40 -7.91 10.58
CA ARG A 219 -4.33 -6.82 10.88
C ARG A 219 -3.73 -5.75 11.80
N THR A 220 -3.09 -6.15 12.89
CA THR A 220 -2.43 -5.22 13.82
C THR A 220 -1.34 -4.43 13.11
N VAL A 221 -0.57 -5.11 12.25
CA VAL A 221 0.47 -4.49 11.42
C VAL A 221 -0.12 -3.45 10.47
N GLU A 222 -1.14 -3.79 9.68
CA GLU A 222 -1.73 -2.88 8.68
C GLU A 222 -2.43 -1.67 9.33
N LEU A 223 -3.17 -1.88 10.42
CA LEU A 223 -3.75 -0.78 11.20
C LEU A 223 -2.65 0.14 11.75
N GLY A 224 -1.54 -0.45 12.22
CA GLY A 224 -0.35 0.29 12.62
C GLY A 224 0.23 1.14 11.50
N GLN A 225 0.41 0.58 10.29
CA GLN A 225 0.93 1.32 9.15
C GLN A 225 0.03 2.51 8.77
N ARG A 226 -1.29 2.31 8.77
CA ARG A 226 -2.31 3.35 8.47
C ARG A 226 -2.29 4.49 9.49
N ARG A 227 -2.29 4.16 10.80
CA ARG A 227 -2.23 5.14 11.89
C ARG A 227 -0.94 5.98 11.87
N GLN A 228 0.14 5.45 11.29
CA GLN A 228 1.44 6.11 11.21
C GLN A 228 1.60 7.03 9.99
N GLY A 229 0.60 7.12 9.12
CA GLY A 229 0.53 8.05 8.00
C GLY A 229 0.21 7.37 6.67
N ARG A 230 0.18 8.18 5.60
CA ARG A 230 -0.12 7.71 4.24
C ARG A 230 0.87 6.62 3.78
N SER A 231 0.35 5.57 3.15
CA SER A 231 1.14 4.55 2.48
C SER A 231 1.88 5.14 1.27
N MET A 232 3.14 4.76 1.08
CA MET A 232 3.98 5.22 -0.02
C MET A 232 4.29 4.05 -0.96
N PRO A 233 4.41 4.28 -2.28
CA PRO A 233 4.65 3.21 -3.24
C PRO A 233 6.00 2.51 -3.05
N THR A 234 7.06 3.25 -2.77
CA THR A 234 8.42 2.70 -2.66
C THR A 234 9.07 3.00 -1.31
N GLY A 235 10.08 2.20 -0.93
CA GLY A 235 10.86 2.45 0.28
C GLY A 235 11.57 3.80 0.23
N LYS A 236 12.03 4.20 -0.96
CA LYS A 236 12.62 5.53 -1.22
C LYS A 236 11.59 6.64 -0.98
N ASP A 237 10.39 6.53 -1.54
CA ASP A 237 9.35 7.55 -1.39
C ASP A 237 8.96 7.72 0.09
N LEU A 238 8.86 6.61 0.82
CA LEU A 238 8.63 6.63 2.27
C LEU A 238 9.75 7.37 3.01
N ALA A 239 11.00 6.97 2.81
CA ALA A 239 12.14 7.59 3.48
C ALA A 239 12.28 9.09 3.14
N CYS A 240 12.10 9.46 1.86
CA CYS A 240 12.13 10.85 1.43
C CYS A 240 10.95 11.67 1.95
N SER A 241 9.75 11.09 2.07
CA SER A 241 8.58 11.78 2.64
C SER A 241 8.82 12.15 4.11
N LEU A 242 9.48 11.28 4.88
CA LEU A 242 9.83 11.54 6.28
C LEU A 242 10.86 12.68 6.38
N ALA A 243 11.91 12.65 5.54
CA ALA A 243 12.95 13.66 5.57
C ALA A 243 12.53 15.05 5.08
N ARG A 244 11.54 15.13 4.16
CA ARG A 244 11.03 16.42 3.65
C ARG A 244 10.07 17.12 4.61
N GLY A 245 9.73 16.50 5.73
CA GLY A 245 8.89 17.08 6.78
C GLY A 245 9.44 18.41 7.29
N SER A 246 8.66 19.48 7.15
CA SER A 246 9.11 20.84 7.48
C SER A 246 8.65 21.30 8.86
N SER A 247 7.59 20.71 9.42
CA SER A 247 7.08 21.07 10.74
C SER A 247 7.95 20.48 11.87
N ALA A 248 7.79 21.01 13.09
CA ALA A 248 8.45 20.45 14.27
C ALA A 248 7.93 19.03 14.59
N GLU A 249 6.66 18.77 14.29
CA GLU A 249 6.03 17.47 14.45
C GLU A 249 6.59 16.45 13.45
N ASP A 250 6.69 16.81 12.16
CA ASP A 250 7.23 15.91 11.14
C ASP A 250 8.67 15.50 11.47
N ARG A 251 9.50 16.45 11.90
CA ARG A 251 10.89 16.16 12.32
C ARG A 251 10.95 15.24 13.55
N THR A 252 9.94 15.31 14.41
CA THR A 252 9.83 14.40 15.57
C THR A 252 9.38 13.01 15.14
N VAL A 253 8.46 12.92 14.18
CA VAL A 253 8.07 11.65 13.54
C VAL A 253 9.26 11.01 12.82
N ASP A 254 10.02 11.78 12.05
CA ASP A 254 11.21 11.32 11.33
C ASP A 254 12.25 10.71 12.28
N ARG A 255 12.55 11.41 13.39
CA ARG A 255 13.52 10.97 14.40
C ARG A 255 13.15 9.66 15.12
N ARG A 256 11.89 9.24 15.12
CA ARG A 256 11.42 8.01 15.80
C ARG A 256 10.96 6.92 14.83
N THR A 257 11.02 7.17 13.52
CA THR A 257 10.52 6.24 12.51
C THR A 257 11.68 5.57 11.79
N ALA A 258 11.79 4.26 11.99
CA ALA A 258 12.61 3.39 11.16
C ALA A 258 11.84 2.98 9.89
N VAL A 259 12.57 2.71 8.81
CA VAL A 259 12.01 2.30 7.51
C VAL A 259 12.50 0.90 7.17
N LEU A 260 11.60 -0.08 7.07
CA LEU A 260 11.92 -1.42 6.59
C LEU A 260 11.85 -1.43 5.06
N ALA A 261 13.00 -1.61 4.41
CA ALA A 261 13.17 -1.52 2.96
C ALA A 261 14.34 -2.39 2.47
N ALA A 262 14.67 -2.34 1.18
CA ALA A 262 15.88 -2.98 0.64
C ALA A 262 17.14 -2.15 0.93
N GLU A 263 18.29 -2.80 1.09
CA GLU A 263 19.59 -2.15 1.37
C GLU A 263 19.92 -0.93 0.46
N PRO A 264 19.75 -1.01 -0.87
CA PRO A 264 19.92 0.12 -1.81
C PRO A 264 19.14 1.40 -1.45
N THR A 265 18.02 1.29 -0.73
CA THR A 265 17.20 2.45 -0.33
C THR A 265 18.00 3.46 0.49
N LEU A 266 18.99 3.04 1.30
CA LEU A 266 19.77 3.98 2.10
C LEU A 266 20.62 4.94 1.23
N ALA A 267 21.18 4.44 0.13
CA ALA A 267 21.92 5.28 -0.80
C ALA A 267 20.98 6.30 -1.48
N GLN A 268 19.82 5.82 -1.94
CA GLN A 268 18.81 6.65 -2.61
C GLN A 268 18.15 7.70 -1.69
N TYR A 269 18.07 7.42 -0.39
CA TYR A 269 17.55 8.33 0.63
C TYR A 269 18.43 9.57 0.82
N ARG A 270 19.75 9.42 0.69
CA ARG A 270 20.70 10.52 0.92
C ARG A 270 20.52 11.66 -0.07
N ASP A 271 20.06 11.36 -1.28
CA ASP A 271 19.76 12.35 -2.32
C ASP A 271 18.63 13.31 -1.91
N CYS A 272 17.74 12.89 -1.00
CA CYS A 272 16.58 13.69 -0.58
C CYS A 272 16.64 14.20 0.87
N ALA A 273 17.49 13.62 1.73
CA ALA A 273 17.59 13.99 3.14
C ALA A 273 18.24 15.37 3.37
N GLY A 274 19.07 15.84 2.43
CA GLY A 274 19.83 17.08 2.58
C GLY A 274 20.73 17.08 3.83
N THR A 275 21.14 18.27 4.30
CA THR A 275 22.02 18.41 5.48
C THR A 275 21.28 18.38 6.82
N THR A 276 19.96 18.51 6.80
CA THR A 276 19.11 18.60 8.02
C THR A 276 18.31 17.34 8.30
N GLY A 277 18.35 16.35 7.41
CA GLY A 277 17.63 15.09 7.55
C GLY A 277 18.22 14.19 8.64
N VAL A 278 17.39 13.30 9.19
CA VAL A 278 17.83 12.32 10.19
C VAL A 278 18.82 11.34 9.55
N THR A 279 20.00 11.21 10.16
CA THR A 279 20.97 10.19 9.76
C THR A 279 20.42 8.81 10.10
N ARG A 280 20.51 7.89 9.15
CA ARG A 280 20.04 6.51 9.30
C ARG A 280 21.17 5.52 9.06
N VAL A 281 21.11 4.42 9.79
CA VAL A 281 21.99 3.26 9.59
C VAL A 281 21.13 2.02 9.36
N ALA A 282 21.67 1.05 8.65
CA ALA A 282 21.00 -0.21 8.38
C ALA A 282 21.24 -1.22 9.51
N GLU A 283 20.16 -1.83 9.98
CA GLU A 283 20.17 -3.06 10.76
C GLU A 283 19.60 -4.20 9.91
N TYR A 284 20.18 -5.40 10.04
CA TYR A 284 19.98 -6.53 9.13
C TYR A 284 19.20 -7.63 9.84
N PRO A 285 17.86 -7.62 9.77
CA PRO A 285 17.05 -8.68 10.35
C PRO A 285 17.32 -10.02 9.67
N ALA A 286 17.61 -11.06 10.45
CA ALA A 286 17.95 -12.39 9.94
C ALA A 286 16.75 -13.17 9.37
N ASP A 287 15.52 -12.71 9.63
CA ASP A 287 14.27 -13.43 9.35
C ASP A 287 13.34 -12.72 8.36
N VAL A 288 13.81 -11.63 7.74
CA VAL A 288 13.11 -10.91 6.67
C VAL A 288 13.77 -11.25 5.33
N PRO A 289 13.00 -11.75 4.34
CA PRO A 289 13.56 -12.10 3.04
C PRO A 289 14.22 -10.93 2.31
N GLY A 290 15.30 -11.22 1.56
CA GLY A 290 15.95 -10.26 0.67
C GLY A 290 15.37 -10.24 -0.75
N LEU A 291 16.06 -9.52 -1.63
CA LEU A 291 15.78 -9.40 -3.05
C LEU A 291 16.78 -10.19 -3.89
N ASP A 292 16.28 -10.76 -4.98
CA ASP A 292 17.01 -11.50 -6.00
C ASP A 292 16.48 -11.16 -7.40
N PRO A 293 16.73 -9.93 -7.92
CA PRO A 293 16.21 -9.53 -9.22
C PRO A 293 16.59 -10.49 -10.34
N VAL A 294 15.63 -10.91 -11.16
CA VAL A 294 15.84 -11.84 -12.27
C VAL A 294 15.52 -11.19 -13.61
N PHE A 295 16.20 -11.62 -14.68
CA PHE A 295 15.89 -11.20 -16.03
C PHE A 295 14.81 -12.12 -16.63
N VAL A 296 13.63 -11.58 -16.93
CA VAL A 296 12.54 -12.31 -17.59
C VAL A 296 12.41 -11.83 -19.03
N HIS A 297 12.62 -12.74 -19.98
CA HIS A 297 12.26 -12.51 -21.38
C HIS A 297 10.75 -12.75 -21.55
N VAL A 298 10.04 -11.72 -22.02
CA VAL A 298 8.60 -11.73 -22.22
C VAL A 298 8.33 -11.93 -23.71
N ARG A 299 7.85 -13.12 -24.10
CA ARG A 299 7.53 -13.44 -25.50
C ARG A 299 6.04 -13.40 -25.76
N TRP A 300 5.62 -12.52 -26.66
CA TRP A 300 4.24 -12.40 -27.11
C TRP A 300 4.02 -13.28 -28.34
N ASN A 301 3.27 -14.37 -28.19
CA ASN A 301 3.18 -15.46 -29.18
C ASN A 301 2.41 -15.06 -30.46
N ASP A 302 1.73 -13.91 -30.43
CA ASP A 302 1.01 -13.29 -31.54
C ASP A 302 1.79 -12.15 -32.23
N ALA A 303 2.91 -11.68 -31.66
CA ALA A 303 3.72 -10.58 -32.18
C ALA A 303 4.90 -11.07 -33.06
N ARG A 304 4.62 -11.39 -34.33
CA ARG A 304 5.60 -12.09 -35.22
C ARG A 304 6.39 -11.22 -36.20
N LEU A 305 6.11 -9.92 -36.31
CA LEU A 305 6.67 -9.08 -37.38
C LEU A 305 8.19 -8.90 -37.28
N ASP A 306 8.71 -8.75 -36.07
CA ASP A 306 10.12 -8.49 -35.77
C ASP A 306 10.70 -9.44 -34.70
N GLU A 307 10.03 -10.57 -34.45
CA GLU A 307 10.32 -11.53 -33.37
C GLU A 307 11.80 -11.92 -33.32
N ALA A 308 12.38 -12.36 -34.45
CA ALA A 308 13.77 -12.80 -34.48
C ALA A 308 14.78 -11.67 -34.21
N GLU A 309 14.46 -10.43 -34.58
CA GLU A 309 15.32 -9.27 -34.30
C GLU A 309 15.23 -8.87 -32.83
N ARG A 310 14.02 -8.88 -32.28
CA ARG A 310 13.71 -8.61 -30.88
C ARG A 310 14.33 -9.64 -29.94
N ASP A 311 14.20 -10.93 -30.24
CA ASP A 311 14.86 -12.02 -29.47
C ASP A 311 16.38 -11.84 -29.41
N ARG A 312 17.01 -11.47 -30.54
CA ARG A 312 18.45 -11.19 -30.57
C ARG A 312 18.82 -9.95 -29.77
N ALA A 313 17.99 -8.91 -29.79
CA ALA A 313 18.21 -7.69 -29.02
C ALA A 313 18.07 -7.95 -27.51
N VAL A 314 17.04 -8.69 -27.10
CA VAL A 314 16.86 -9.13 -25.71
C VAL A 314 18.04 -9.97 -25.25
N GLN A 315 18.50 -10.94 -26.05
CA GLN A 315 19.65 -11.77 -25.69
C GLN A 315 20.93 -10.95 -25.55
N ARG A 316 21.21 -10.01 -26.47
CA ARG A 316 22.37 -9.11 -26.34
C ARG A 316 22.33 -8.29 -25.05
N PHE A 317 21.14 -7.79 -24.68
CA PHE A 317 20.98 -7.04 -23.46
C PHE A 317 21.19 -7.91 -22.21
N ARG A 318 20.63 -9.13 -22.19
CA ARG A 318 20.86 -10.13 -21.13
C ARG A 318 22.35 -10.46 -20.97
N ASP A 319 23.02 -10.78 -22.07
CA ASP A 319 24.45 -11.13 -22.07
C ASP A 319 25.30 -9.97 -21.55
N TRP A 320 25.00 -8.74 -21.98
CA TRP A 320 25.69 -7.56 -21.49
C TRP A 320 25.47 -7.34 -20.00
N LEU A 321 24.24 -7.50 -19.50
CA LEU A 321 23.92 -7.39 -18.06
C LEU A 321 24.70 -8.40 -17.21
N ALA A 322 25.06 -9.57 -17.74
CA ALA A 322 25.88 -10.55 -17.04
C ALA A 322 27.37 -10.15 -16.91
N THR A 323 27.84 -9.19 -17.71
CA THR A 323 29.23 -8.71 -17.67
C THR A 323 29.54 -7.90 -16.41
N LYS A 324 30.83 -7.56 -16.21
CA LYS A 324 31.24 -6.65 -15.13
C LYS A 324 30.66 -5.25 -15.32
N ASP A 325 30.63 -4.76 -16.56
CA ASP A 325 30.15 -3.43 -16.90
C ASP A 325 28.62 -3.35 -16.77
N GLY A 326 27.91 -4.40 -17.23
CA GLY A 326 26.46 -4.50 -17.06
C GLY A 326 26.01 -4.50 -15.60
N ARG A 327 26.77 -5.17 -14.73
CA ARG A 327 26.51 -5.16 -13.27
C ARG A 327 26.99 -3.91 -12.54
N LYS A 328 27.64 -2.95 -13.22
CA LYS A 328 28.20 -1.76 -12.58
C LYS A 328 27.10 -0.90 -11.95
N ALA A 329 26.01 -0.65 -12.67
CA ALA A 329 24.90 0.17 -12.18
C ALA A 329 24.26 -0.39 -10.91
N PHE A 330 24.11 -1.71 -10.82
CA PHE A 330 23.62 -2.38 -9.61
C PHE A 330 24.59 -2.21 -8.42
N ARG A 331 25.90 -2.40 -8.64
CA ARG A 331 26.91 -2.19 -7.58
C ARG A 331 26.96 -0.74 -7.10
N ASP A 332 26.90 0.22 -8.03
CA ASP A 332 26.88 1.65 -7.69
C ASP A 332 25.62 2.04 -6.91
N ALA A 333 24.51 1.34 -7.16
CA ALA A 333 23.29 1.44 -6.37
C ALA A 333 23.30 0.62 -5.07
N ALA A 334 24.46 0.09 -4.65
CA ALA A 334 24.68 -0.71 -3.45
C ALA A 334 23.97 -2.09 -3.44
N PHE A 335 23.72 -2.69 -4.59
CA PHE A 335 23.41 -4.11 -4.67
C PHE A 335 24.69 -4.97 -4.63
N ARG A 336 24.56 -6.20 -4.14
CA ARG A 336 25.63 -7.19 -4.03
C ARG A 336 25.63 -8.12 -5.25
N GLY A 337 26.81 -8.60 -5.65
CA GLY A 337 26.94 -9.53 -6.78
C GLY A 337 26.64 -10.99 -6.42
N SER A 338 26.72 -11.36 -5.14
CA SER A 338 26.26 -12.66 -4.63
C SER A 338 25.79 -12.56 -3.16
N PRO A 339 25.05 -13.56 -2.63
CA PRO A 339 24.55 -13.55 -1.25
C PRO A 339 25.62 -13.55 -0.14
N ARG A 340 26.90 -13.69 -0.50
CA ARG A 340 28.02 -13.67 0.45
C ARG A 340 29.06 -12.62 0.09
N GLU A 341 28.81 -11.81 -0.93
CA GLU A 341 29.77 -10.81 -1.39
C GLU A 341 29.66 -9.55 -0.51
N PRO A 342 30.77 -9.12 0.10
CA PRO A 342 30.82 -7.84 0.82
C PRO A 342 30.66 -6.66 -0.15
N LEU A 343 30.11 -5.55 0.35
CA LEU A 343 30.19 -4.27 -0.36
C LEU A 343 31.61 -3.71 -0.20
N PRO A 344 32.37 -3.48 -1.28
CA PRO A 344 33.76 -3.03 -1.19
C PRO A 344 33.90 -1.61 -0.64
N SER A 345 32.95 -0.73 -0.97
CA SER A 345 32.91 0.66 -0.51
C SER A 345 31.48 1.00 -0.07
N PRO A 346 31.04 0.55 1.13
CA PRO A 346 29.66 0.77 1.57
C PRO A 346 29.41 2.26 1.83
N PRO A 347 28.27 2.81 1.37
CA PRO A 347 27.76 4.09 1.84
C PRO A 347 27.72 4.13 3.38
N PRO A 348 28.04 5.28 4.02
CA PRO A 348 28.01 5.33 5.47
C PRO A 348 26.64 4.95 6.05
N GLY A 349 26.67 4.09 7.06
CA GLY A 349 25.48 3.48 7.65
C GLY A 349 25.14 2.08 7.13
N LEU A 350 25.75 1.63 6.01
CA LEU A 350 25.72 0.22 5.60
C LEU A 350 26.91 -0.56 6.16
N LEU A 351 26.74 -1.88 6.31
CA LEU A 351 27.81 -2.79 6.67
C LEU A 351 28.44 -3.33 5.38
N SER A 352 29.77 -3.40 5.35
CA SER A 352 30.48 -4.05 4.24
C SER A 352 30.05 -5.53 4.15
N ASP A 353 30.11 -6.24 5.28
CA ASP A 353 29.72 -7.65 5.41
C ASP A 353 28.70 -7.82 6.55
N PRO A 354 27.39 -7.93 6.24
CA PRO A 354 26.35 -8.23 7.23
C PRO A 354 26.24 -9.73 7.54
N GLY A 355 27.15 -10.56 7.01
CA GLY A 355 27.08 -12.02 7.05
C GLY A 355 26.18 -12.61 5.97
N PRO A 356 25.79 -13.89 6.11
CA PRO A 356 24.91 -14.57 5.15
C PRO A 356 23.56 -13.85 5.03
N LEU A 357 23.20 -13.46 3.80
CA LEU A 357 21.92 -12.82 3.58
C LEU A 357 20.76 -13.82 3.71
N PRO A 358 19.60 -13.40 4.27
CA PRO A 358 18.38 -14.18 4.18
C PRO A 358 18.03 -14.47 2.72
N ARG A 359 17.47 -15.66 2.47
CA ARG A 359 16.96 -16.00 1.13
C ARG A 359 15.86 -15.03 0.69
N ALA A 360 15.65 -14.92 -0.61
CA ALA A 360 14.46 -14.25 -1.14
C ALA A 360 13.17 -15.01 -0.80
N LEU A 361 12.04 -14.34 -0.98
CA LEU A 361 10.71 -14.94 -0.85
C LEU A 361 10.55 -16.14 -1.78
N THR A 362 9.73 -17.13 -1.38
CA THR A 362 9.18 -18.08 -2.35
C THR A 362 7.90 -17.53 -2.99
N ALA A 363 7.48 -18.12 -4.12
CA ALA A 363 6.20 -17.79 -4.75
C ALA A 363 5.02 -17.95 -3.79
N ASP A 364 4.95 -19.07 -3.07
CA ASP A 364 3.88 -19.35 -2.10
C ASP A 364 3.86 -18.35 -0.94
N GLU A 365 5.03 -17.99 -0.40
CA GLU A 365 5.12 -16.98 0.65
C GLU A 365 4.67 -15.61 0.15
N ALA A 366 5.00 -15.26 -1.09
CA ALA A 366 4.57 -14.02 -1.69
C ALA A 366 3.04 -14.00 -1.93
N VAL A 367 2.45 -15.11 -2.38
CA VAL A 367 0.97 -15.24 -2.53
C VAL A 367 0.29 -15.15 -1.17
N ASP A 368 0.72 -15.94 -0.20
CA ASP A 368 0.18 -15.95 1.17
C ASP A 368 0.27 -14.57 1.82
N THR A 369 1.38 -13.86 1.64
CA THR A 369 1.56 -12.51 2.19
C THR A 369 0.63 -11.50 1.52
N MET A 370 0.49 -11.55 0.19
CA MET A 370 -0.44 -10.66 -0.52
C MET A 370 -1.89 -10.93 -0.15
N GLU A 371 -2.27 -12.19 0.05
CA GLU A 371 -3.62 -12.55 0.47
C GLU A 371 -3.89 -12.07 1.91
N LYS A 372 -2.94 -12.26 2.83
CA LYS A 372 -3.03 -11.70 4.18
C LYS A 372 -3.11 -10.18 4.18
N HIS A 373 -2.36 -9.52 3.30
CA HIS A 373 -2.43 -8.07 3.12
C HIS A 373 -3.82 -7.66 2.63
N ARG A 374 -4.36 -8.31 1.58
CA ARG A 374 -5.70 -8.05 1.06
C ARG A 374 -6.77 -8.26 2.13
N GLN A 375 -6.74 -9.38 2.85
CA GLN A 375 -7.67 -9.68 3.95
C GLN A 375 -7.59 -8.65 5.08
N ALA A 376 -6.38 -8.30 5.52
CA ALA A 376 -6.17 -7.28 6.55
C ALA A 376 -6.65 -5.89 6.12
N ASN A 377 -6.79 -5.66 4.81
CA ASN A 377 -7.28 -4.41 4.23
C ASN A 377 -8.68 -4.55 3.59
N ALA A 378 -9.40 -5.69 3.70
CA ALA A 378 -10.62 -5.98 2.95
C ALA A 378 -11.81 -5.06 3.31
N ALA A 379 -12.93 -5.16 2.57
CA ALA A 379 -14.12 -4.34 2.76
C ALA A 379 -14.59 -4.32 4.23
N GLY A 380 -14.80 -3.12 4.75
CA GLY A 380 -15.13 -2.86 6.15
C GLY A 380 -16.55 -3.26 6.49
N ARG A 381 -16.72 -3.70 7.74
CA ARG A 381 -17.98 -4.09 8.37
C ARG A 381 -18.25 -3.16 9.54
N VAL A 382 -19.16 -2.20 9.38
CA VAL A 382 -19.37 -1.14 10.38
C VAL A 382 -20.79 -1.14 10.92
N ARG A 383 -20.95 -1.37 12.22
CA ARG A 383 -22.22 -1.22 12.92
C ARG A 383 -22.26 0.14 13.60
N PHE A 384 -23.21 0.99 13.22
CA PHE A 384 -23.51 2.24 13.90
C PHE A 384 -24.60 2.03 14.94
N LEU A 385 -24.36 2.56 16.13
CA LEU A 385 -25.31 2.71 17.22
C LEU A 385 -25.56 4.20 17.38
N LEU A 386 -26.78 4.64 17.08
CA LEU A 386 -27.21 6.02 17.22
C LEU A 386 -28.08 6.13 18.47
N ASP A 387 -27.55 6.72 19.52
CA ASP A 387 -28.33 7.12 20.69
C ASP A 387 -29.45 8.05 20.25
N SER A 388 -30.68 7.57 20.41
CA SER A 388 -31.91 8.23 19.99
C SER A 388 -32.81 8.54 21.18
N SER A 389 -32.22 8.63 22.38
CA SER A 389 -32.91 9.05 23.59
C SER A 389 -33.35 10.51 23.53
N GLY A 390 -34.15 10.93 24.52
CA GLY A 390 -34.62 12.32 24.59
C GLY A 390 -33.52 13.36 24.80
N SER A 391 -32.42 13.02 25.47
CA SER A 391 -31.28 13.93 25.73
C SER A 391 -30.58 14.36 24.44
N MET A 392 -30.55 13.45 23.47
CA MET A 392 -29.97 13.66 22.14
C MET A 392 -30.74 14.67 21.28
N SER A 393 -31.94 15.08 21.66
CA SER A 393 -32.78 16.01 20.87
C SER A 393 -32.06 17.31 20.47
N ARG A 394 -31.21 17.86 21.35
CA ARG A 394 -30.42 19.07 21.05
C ARG A 394 -29.28 18.86 20.05
N TRP A 395 -28.84 17.61 19.88
CA TRP A 395 -27.74 17.21 19.00
C TRP A 395 -28.22 16.43 17.78
N TRP A 396 -29.52 16.19 17.66
CA TRP A 396 -30.08 15.34 16.61
C TRP A 396 -29.90 15.95 15.22
N ASP A 397 -30.16 17.26 15.13
CA ASP A 397 -30.25 18.01 13.89
C ASP A 397 -29.23 19.13 13.72
N GLY A 398 -29.03 19.50 12.47
CA GLY A 398 -28.13 20.56 12.05
C GLY A 398 -26.83 20.05 11.42
N PRO A 399 -25.97 20.97 10.93
CA PRO A 399 -24.75 20.61 10.19
C PRO A 399 -23.76 19.74 10.97
N ASN A 400 -23.79 19.83 12.30
CA ASN A 400 -22.97 19.05 13.22
C ASN A 400 -23.81 18.09 14.07
N GLY A 401 -25.06 17.84 13.67
CA GLY A 401 -25.96 16.94 14.38
C GLY A 401 -25.62 15.47 14.11
N ALA A 402 -26.06 14.58 15.00
CA ALA A 402 -25.79 13.15 14.95
C ALA A 402 -26.23 12.51 13.62
N ARG A 403 -27.39 12.91 13.09
CA ARG A 403 -27.87 12.43 11.79
C ARG A 403 -26.92 12.82 10.65
N GLU A 404 -26.44 14.06 10.64
CA GLU A 404 -25.60 14.58 9.56
C GLU A 404 -24.19 13.99 9.60
N ILE A 405 -23.61 13.87 10.79
CA ILE A 405 -22.32 13.19 10.99
C ILE A 405 -22.39 11.73 10.53
N LEU A 406 -23.46 11.02 10.90
CA LEU A 406 -23.69 9.63 10.47
C LEU A 406 -23.85 9.52 8.95
N LYS A 407 -24.58 10.44 8.31
CA LYS A 407 -24.74 10.48 6.85
C LYS A 407 -23.41 10.70 6.13
N GLN A 408 -22.59 11.64 6.59
CA GLN A 408 -21.26 11.89 6.04
C GLN A 408 -20.31 10.70 6.25
N ALA A 409 -20.43 10.03 7.40
CA ALA A 409 -19.76 8.76 7.68
C ALA A 409 -20.13 7.67 6.65
N MET A 410 -21.43 7.46 6.41
CA MET A 410 -21.92 6.46 5.46
C MET A 410 -21.54 6.74 4.01
N GLY A 411 -21.38 8.01 3.63
CA GLY A 411 -20.91 8.41 2.30
C GLY A 411 -19.48 7.97 1.95
N ARG A 412 -18.75 7.36 2.89
CA ARG A 412 -17.37 6.89 2.71
C ARG A 412 -17.24 5.39 2.38
N PHE A 413 -18.34 4.64 2.44
CA PHE A 413 -18.35 3.21 2.13
C PHE A 413 -18.37 2.94 0.62
N GLY A 414 -17.57 1.98 0.18
CA GLY A 414 -17.55 1.43 -1.16
C GLY A 414 -18.62 0.35 -1.38
N ALA A 415 -18.67 -0.17 -2.60
CA ALA A 415 -19.73 -1.10 -3.05
C ALA A 415 -19.75 -2.46 -2.31
N GLU A 416 -18.63 -2.85 -1.71
CA GLU A 416 -18.46 -4.14 -1.02
C GLU A 416 -18.47 -4.00 0.51
N ASP A 417 -18.46 -2.77 1.03
CA ASP A 417 -18.54 -2.54 2.47
C ASP A 417 -19.93 -2.93 2.99
N MET A 418 -19.95 -3.50 4.19
CA MET A 418 -21.18 -3.78 4.91
C MET A 418 -21.33 -2.78 6.03
N PHE A 419 -22.51 -2.19 6.15
CA PHE A 419 -22.81 -1.38 7.31
C PHE A 419 -24.28 -1.55 7.71
N GLY A 420 -24.61 -1.10 8.92
CA GLY A 420 -25.97 -1.10 9.44
C GLY A 420 -26.08 -0.11 10.57
N VAL A 421 -27.30 0.37 10.83
CA VAL A 421 -27.58 1.43 11.80
C VAL A 421 -28.66 0.96 12.76
N TRP A 422 -28.36 1.05 14.04
CA TRP A 422 -29.32 0.86 15.13
C TRP A 422 -29.68 2.21 15.74
N SER A 423 -30.97 2.39 16.04
CA SER A 423 -31.44 3.39 16.99
C SER A 423 -31.40 2.78 18.38
N VAL A 424 -30.81 3.49 19.32
CA VAL A 424 -30.66 3.08 20.71
C VAL A 424 -31.54 3.99 21.57
N ALA A 425 -32.71 3.48 21.90
CA ALA A 425 -33.65 4.07 22.85
C ALA A 425 -34.58 2.94 23.33
N SER A 426 -34.70 2.78 24.64
CA SER A 426 -35.49 1.71 25.26
C SER A 426 -36.37 2.25 26.37
N ALA A 427 -37.55 1.65 26.52
CA ALA A 427 -38.44 1.86 27.66
C ALA A 427 -38.46 0.61 28.54
N GLY A 428 -37.67 0.61 29.62
CA GLY A 428 -37.70 -0.44 30.64
C GLY A 428 -37.32 -1.83 30.12
N SER A 429 -38.31 -2.67 29.78
CA SER A 429 -38.15 -4.06 29.32
C SER A 429 -38.10 -4.24 27.79
N GLU A 430 -38.08 -3.15 27.02
CA GLU A 430 -37.90 -3.22 25.56
C GLU A 430 -36.48 -3.68 25.19
N PRO A 431 -36.28 -4.27 23.99
CA PRO A 431 -34.94 -4.52 23.48
C PRO A 431 -34.07 -3.25 23.49
N PRO A 432 -32.75 -3.38 23.69
CA PRO A 432 -31.86 -2.22 23.86
C PRO A 432 -31.71 -1.37 22.59
N TYR A 433 -32.16 -1.85 21.43
CA TYR A 433 -32.06 -1.14 20.16
C TYR A 433 -33.17 -1.54 19.18
N ARG A 434 -33.29 -0.78 18.09
CA ARG A 434 -34.11 -1.07 16.91
C ARG A 434 -33.29 -0.88 15.64
N ASP A 435 -33.45 -1.77 14.65
CA ASP A 435 -32.80 -1.61 13.34
C ASP A 435 -33.42 -0.43 12.57
N LEU A 436 -32.62 0.62 12.34
CA LEU A 436 -32.94 1.69 11.38
C LEU A 436 -32.51 1.29 9.97
N LEU A 437 -31.35 0.63 9.88
CA LEU A 437 -30.80 0.10 8.66
C LEU A 437 -30.23 -1.29 8.95
N ALA A 438 -30.83 -2.31 8.33
CA ALA A 438 -30.38 -3.69 8.47
C ALA A 438 -28.92 -3.82 8.02
N PHE A 439 -28.13 -4.64 8.70
CA PHE A 439 -26.72 -4.81 8.37
C PHE A 439 -26.53 -5.56 7.05
N GLY A 440 -25.80 -4.96 6.12
CA GLY A 440 -25.49 -5.61 4.85
C GLY A 440 -24.80 -4.69 3.86
N THR A 441 -24.62 -5.20 2.65
CA THR A 441 -24.19 -4.39 1.52
C THR A 441 -25.39 -3.59 1.01
N HIS A 442 -25.32 -2.26 1.11
CA HIS A 442 -26.36 -1.40 0.60
C HIS A 442 -26.02 -0.99 -0.84
N GLY A 443 -26.45 -1.81 -1.82
CA GLY A 443 -26.19 -1.55 -3.24
C GLY A 443 -26.50 -2.63 -4.28
N SER A 444 -26.90 -3.86 -3.90
CA SER A 444 -26.97 -5.00 -4.85
C SER A 444 -28.37 -5.48 -5.28
N TRP A 445 -29.48 -4.96 -4.73
CA TRP A 445 -30.83 -5.52 -4.97
C TRP A 445 -31.89 -4.58 -5.56
N SER A 446 -31.53 -3.35 -5.97
CA SER A 446 -32.50 -2.40 -6.54
C SER A 446 -32.23 -2.14 -8.02
N ARG A 447 -33.29 -1.89 -8.80
CA ARG A 447 -33.20 -1.50 -10.23
C ARG A 447 -32.46 -0.15 -10.44
N ALA A 448 -31.98 0.48 -9.37
CA ALA A 448 -31.06 1.62 -9.39
C ALA A 448 -29.57 1.20 -9.46
N ALA A 449 -29.26 -0.10 -9.58
CA ALA A 449 -27.90 -0.63 -9.74
C ALA A 449 -27.08 -0.02 -10.90
N ALA A 450 -27.70 0.77 -11.78
CA ALA A 450 -27.06 1.51 -12.86
C ALA A 450 -26.58 2.93 -12.49
N ARG A 451 -26.75 3.40 -11.24
CA ARG A 451 -26.33 4.75 -10.81
C ARG A 451 -25.17 4.72 -9.80
N ASN A 452 -24.44 5.83 -9.77
CA ASN A 452 -23.18 6.04 -9.07
C ASN A 452 -23.24 5.70 -7.56
N GLU A 453 -22.07 5.53 -6.93
CA GLU A 453 -21.97 5.18 -5.49
C GLU A 453 -22.58 6.23 -4.56
N GLN A 454 -22.65 7.49 -5.00
CA GLN A 454 -23.23 8.61 -4.26
C GLN A 454 -24.76 8.48 -4.11
N ASP A 455 -25.46 7.96 -5.12
CA ASP A 455 -26.90 7.71 -5.06
C ASP A 455 -27.25 6.58 -4.05
N LYS A 456 -26.30 5.68 -3.75
CA LYS A 456 -26.48 4.53 -2.83
C LYS A 456 -26.37 4.93 -1.37
N ALA A 457 -25.35 5.71 -1.02
CA ALA A 457 -25.22 6.30 0.31
C ALA A 457 -26.39 7.24 0.62
N ALA A 458 -26.93 7.93 -0.39
CA ALA A 458 -28.12 8.76 -0.25
C ALA A 458 -29.39 7.95 0.08
N GLU A 459 -29.54 6.70 -0.38
CA GLU A 459 -30.69 5.85 -0.05
C GLU A 459 -30.62 5.32 1.39
N ALA A 460 -29.43 4.90 1.84
CA ALA A 460 -29.19 4.56 3.24
C ALA A 460 -29.35 5.78 4.17
N ALA A 461 -28.90 6.95 3.73
CA ALA A 461 -29.07 8.22 4.44
C ALA A 461 -30.55 8.59 4.66
N LYS A 462 -31.44 8.29 3.70
CA LYS A 462 -32.89 8.52 3.87
C LYS A 462 -33.47 7.72 5.05
N LYS A 463 -32.98 6.51 5.30
CA LYS A 463 -33.42 5.72 6.46
C LYS A 463 -33.00 6.32 7.80
N VAL A 464 -31.92 7.10 7.81
CA VAL A 464 -31.49 7.89 8.97
C VAL A 464 -32.27 9.20 9.06
N ASP A 465 -32.69 9.80 7.94
CA ASP A 465 -33.56 10.99 7.94
C ASP A 465 -34.94 10.72 8.55
N ASP A 466 -35.47 9.51 8.38
CA ASP A 466 -36.73 9.08 8.99
C ASP A 466 -36.61 8.80 10.51
N ALA A 467 -35.39 8.79 11.07
CA ALA A 467 -35.17 8.56 12.49
C ALA A 467 -35.42 9.85 13.29
N GLU A 468 -36.15 9.73 14.40
CA GLU A 468 -36.43 10.80 15.36
C GLU A 468 -35.98 10.37 16.77
N PRO A 469 -35.54 11.31 17.63
CA PRO A 469 -35.22 10.99 19.01
C PRO A 469 -36.52 10.74 19.76
N ASP A 470 -36.57 9.66 20.53
CA ASP A 470 -37.71 9.35 21.37
C ASP A 470 -37.57 10.12 22.69
N LEU A 471 -38.25 11.26 22.75
CA LEU A 471 -38.24 12.18 23.89
C LEU A 471 -38.72 11.55 25.21
N SER A 472 -39.36 10.38 25.15
CA SER A 472 -39.89 9.66 26.31
C SER A 472 -39.00 8.50 26.78
N LYS A 473 -37.89 8.23 26.09
CA LYS A 473 -37.02 7.08 26.32
C LYS A 473 -35.58 7.46 26.61
N GLU A 474 -34.92 6.52 27.27
CA GLU A 474 -33.51 6.56 27.65
C GLU A 474 -32.75 5.54 26.79
N ALA A 475 -31.44 5.70 26.63
CA ALA A 475 -30.62 4.75 25.91
C ALA A 475 -30.11 3.62 26.81
N ASP A 476 -30.39 2.37 26.46
CA ASP A 476 -29.69 1.21 27.04
C ASP A 476 -28.35 0.98 26.31
N ILE A 477 -27.39 1.86 26.55
CA ILE A 477 -26.07 1.83 25.92
C ILE A 477 -25.35 0.51 26.22
N GLY A 478 -25.42 0.04 27.47
CA GLY A 478 -24.78 -1.20 27.90
C GLY A 478 -25.32 -2.42 27.15
N GLY A 479 -26.65 -2.54 27.07
CA GLY A 479 -27.32 -3.60 26.33
C GLY A 479 -27.06 -3.52 24.82
N ALA A 480 -27.11 -2.32 24.24
CA ALA A 480 -26.92 -2.12 22.80
C ALA A 480 -25.48 -2.42 22.37
N LEU A 481 -24.48 -1.96 23.12
CA LEU A 481 -23.07 -2.22 22.79
C LEU A 481 -22.73 -3.71 22.92
N LYS A 482 -23.23 -4.37 23.97
CA LYS A 482 -23.05 -5.81 24.13
C LYS A 482 -23.69 -6.58 22.98
N ALA A 483 -24.93 -6.25 22.62
CA ALA A 483 -25.63 -6.88 21.51
C ALA A 483 -24.94 -6.61 20.17
N ALA A 484 -24.38 -5.42 19.96
CA ALA A 484 -23.66 -5.09 18.74
C ALA A 484 -22.41 -5.96 18.59
N LEU A 485 -21.61 -6.07 19.65
CA LEU A 485 -20.41 -6.93 19.69
C LEU A 485 -20.75 -8.42 19.56
N GLU A 486 -21.91 -8.85 20.05
CA GLU A 486 -22.44 -10.20 19.89
C GLU A 486 -22.90 -10.48 18.45
N GLY A 487 -23.49 -9.49 17.79
CA GLY A 487 -23.99 -9.59 16.41
C GLY A 487 -22.94 -9.36 15.33
N MET A 488 -21.68 -9.07 15.70
CA MET A 488 -20.57 -9.01 14.76
C MET A 488 -20.02 -10.43 14.49
N PRO A 489 -19.66 -10.79 13.24
CA PRO A 489 -19.17 -12.13 12.90
C PRO A 489 -17.95 -12.54 13.74
N GLN A 490 -17.97 -13.75 14.31
CA GLN A 490 -16.92 -14.28 15.20
C GLN A 490 -16.59 -15.74 14.86
N GLY A 491 -15.38 -16.18 15.23
CA GLY A 491 -14.97 -17.58 15.08
C GLY A 491 -14.96 -18.03 13.62
N THR A 492 -15.76 -19.05 13.27
CA THR A 492 -15.85 -19.56 11.90
C THR A 492 -16.68 -18.67 10.96
N GLU A 493 -17.47 -17.74 11.50
CA GLU A 493 -18.21 -16.73 10.73
C GLU A 493 -17.37 -15.48 10.43
N ASP A 494 -16.23 -15.31 11.13
CA ASP A 494 -15.26 -14.27 10.82
C ASP A 494 -14.43 -14.70 9.60
N ASP A 495 -14.85 -14.26 8.43
CA ASP A 495 -14.16 -14.44 7.15
C ASP A 495 -13.00 -13.43 6.95
N GLY A 496 -12.59 -12.72 8.01
CA GLY A 496 -11.38 -11.90 8.04
C GLY A 496 -11.56 -10.44 7.62
N HIS A 497 -12.77 -10.02 7.27
CA HIS A 497 -13.08 -8.63 6.93
C HIS A 497 -12.92 -7.68 8.14
N PRO A 498 -12.36 -6.46 7.99
CA PRO A 498 -12.28 -5.46 9.04
C PRO A 498 -13.64 -5.15 9.65
N GLN A 499 -13.71 -5.11 10.98
CA GLN A 499 -14.94 -4.89 11.74
C GLN A 499 -14.79 -3.66 12.65
N LEU A 500 -15.85 -2.86 12.77
CA LEU A 500 -15.90 -1.67 13.63
C LEU A 500 -17.32 -1.50 14.20
N VAL A 501 -17.41 -1.18 15.49
CA VAL A 501 -18.64 -0.67 16.10
C VAL A 501 -18.45 0.81 16.39
N VAL A 502 -19.42 1.65 16.02
CA VAL A 502 -19.42 3.09 16.29
C VAL A 502 -20.64 3.42 17.13
N LEU A 503 -20.46 4.10 18.26
CA LEU A 503 -21.56 4.60 19.09
C LEU A 503 -21.54 6.13 19.11
N LEU A 504 -22.66 6.76 18.74
CA LEU A 504 -22.91 8.19 18.79
C LEU A 504 -23.87 8.49 19.95
N THR A 505 -23.45 9.27 20.94
CA THR A 505 -24.22 9.55 22.18
C THR A 505 -23.85 10.92 22.77
N ASP A 506 -24.65 11.45 23.71
CA ASP A 506 -24.32 12.64 24.49
C ASP A 506 -23.89 12.32 25.93
N ASP A 507 -23.55 11.06 26.19
CA ASP A 507 -22.98 10.49 27.41
C ASP A 507 -23.91 10.50 28.64
N GLU A 508 -25.08 11.11 28.57
CA GLU A 508 -25.97 11.25 29.73
C GLU A 508 -26.35 9.88 30.32
N ASP A 509 -26.69 8.93 29.45
CA ASP A 509 -27.10 7.59 29.87
C ASP A 509 -25.92 6.68 30.27
N ASN A 510 -24.69 7.04 29.87
CA ASN A 510 -23.47 6.31 30.29
C ASN A 510 -23.24 6.45 31.81
N ASP A 511 -23.53 7.64 32.34
CA ASP A 511 -23.35 7.99 33.76
C ASP A 511 -24.45 7.38 34.66
N ARG A 512 -25.50 6.78 34.08
CA ARG A 512 -26.57 6.10 34.82
C ARG A 512 -26.25 4.64 35.15
N MET A 513 -25.24 4.06 34.50
CA MET A 513 -24.67 2.76 34.89
C MET A 513 -23.82 2.89 36.15
N ASN A 514 -24.00 1.98 37.11
CA ASN A 514 -23.09 1.92 38.25
C ASN A 514 -21.70 1.42 37.83
N ALA A 515 -20.68 1.71 38.63
CA ALA A 515 -19.28 1.37 38.33
C ALA A 515 -19.08 -0.13 38.03
N ALA A 516 -19.74 -1.03 38.76
CA ALA A 516 -19.62 -2.47 38.54
C ALA A 516 -20.12 -2.90 37.16
N ARG A 517 -21.24 -2.33 36.68
CA ARG A 517 -21.77 -2.59 35.33
C ARG A 517 -20.87 -2.00 34.25
N GLN A 518 -20.31 -0.82 34.49
CA GLN A 518 -19.33 -0.23 33.58
C GLN A 518 -18.08 -1.11 33.45
N ASP A 519 -17.56 -1.61 34.57
CA ASP A 519 -16.40 -2.51 34.59
C ASP A 519 -16.68 -3.84 33.85
N GLU A 520 -17.87 -4.40 34.05
CA GLU A 520 -18.31 -5.61 33.34
C GLU A 520 -18.37 -5.40 31.83
N LEU A 521 -18.93 -4.26 31.38
CA LEU A 521 -18.99 -3.97 29.95
C LEU A 521 -17.60 -3.76 29.35
N VAL A 522 -16.72 -3.02 30.04
CA VAL A 522 -15.32 -2.81 29.59
C VAL A 522 -14.60 -4.16 29.45
N ALA A 523 -14.79 -5.09 30.38
CA ALA A 523 -14.22 -6.43 30.28
C ALA A 523 -14.81 -7.24 29.11
N ALA A 524 -16.12 -7.15 28.88
CA ALA A 524 -16.79 -7.81 27.77
C ALA A 524 -16.31 -7.27 26.41
N VAL A 525 -16.14 -5.95 26.30
CA VAL A 525 -15.59 -5.26 25.12
C VAL A 525 -14.16 -5.74 24.84
N ALA A 526 -13.30 -5.79 25.86
CA ALA A 526 -11.91 -6.27 25.71
C ALA A 526 -11.82 -7.72 25.19
N ALA A 527 -12.76 -8.58 25.61
CA ALA A 527 -12.79 -9.98 25.19
C ALA A 527 -13.15 -10.16 23.70
N ARG A 528 -13.95 -9.24 23.13
CA ARG A 528 -14.52 -9.37 21.78
C ARG A 528 -13.58 -9.01 20.64
N LYS A 529 -12.53 -8.22 20.91
CA LYS A 529 -11.50 -7.78 19.94
C LYS A 529 -12.06 -7.08 18.68
N VAL A 530 -13.27 -6.52 18.75
CA VAL A 530 -13.81 -5.64 17.72
C VAL A 530 -13.62 -4.20 18.21
N PRO A 531 -12.87 -3.35 17.47
CA PRO A 531 -12.68 -1.95 17.85
C PRO A 531 -14.02 -1.21 18.00
N VAL A 532 -14.14 -0.41 19.06
CA VAL A 532 -15.29 0.44 19.35
C VAL A 532 -14.86 1.91 19.25
N VAL A 533 -15.52 2.68 18.40
CA VAL A 533 -15.38 4.13 18.34
C VAL A 533 -16.52 4.76 19.13
N MET A 534 -16.18 5.40 20.25
CA MET A 534 -17.11 6.19 21.06
C MET A 534 -17.11 7.63 20.54
N VAL A 535 -18.28 8.15 20.20
CA VAL A 535 -18.46 9.52 19.69
C VAL A 535 -19.41 10.25 20.63
N SER A 536 -18.85 11.11 21.45
CA SER A 536 -19.57 11.92 22.43
C SER A 536 -19.87 13.32 21.88
N PHE A 537 -21.13 13.74 21.97
CA PHE A 537 -21.55 15.12 21.70
C PHE A 537 -21.30 16.06 22.89
N ASP A 538 -20.95 15.53 24.05
CA ASP A 538 -20.55 16.33 25.19
C ASP A 538 -19.03 16.60 25.19
N SER A 539 -18.65 17.82 25.55
CA SER A 539 -17.23 18.18 25.63
C SER A 539 -16.63 17.63 26.92
N GLY A 540 -16.25 16.36 26.93
CA GLY A 540 -15.65 15.73 28.11
C GLY A 540 -15.75 14.21 28.18
N GLY A 541 -16.53 13.56 27.31
CA GLY A 541 -16.68 12.11 27.27
C GLY A 541 -15.35 11.36 27.19
N CYS A 542 -14.37 11.92 26.48
CA CYS A 542 -13.05 11.31 26.31
C CYS A 542 -11.99 11.81 27.29
N LEU A 543 -12.38 12.34 28.45
CA LEU A 543 -11.44 12.62 29.53
C LEU A 543 -10.94 11.32 30.19
N LYS A 544 -9.78 11.42 30.85
CA LYS A 544 -9.18 10.31 31.56
C LYS A 544 -10.18 9.70 32.56
N ASP A 545 -10.22 8.37 32.61
CA ASP A 545 -11.07 7.56 33.49
C ASP A 545 -12.58 7.63 33.20
N ARG A 546 -13.02 8.41 32.20
CA ARG A 546 -14.41 8.38 31.72
C ARG A 546 -14.73 7.07 31.02
N PHE A 547 -15.99 6.67 31.10
CA PHE A 547 -16.47 5.39 30.59
C PHE A 547 -16.15 5.19 29.10
N ASP A 548 -16.41 6.20 28.28
CA ASP A 548 -16.22 6.17 26.83
C ASP A 548 -14.76 5.90 26.44
N LEU A 549 -13.81 6.59 27.07
CA LEU A 549 -12.39 6.35 26.84
C LEU A 549 -12.00 4.93 27.28
N ARG A 550 -12.51 4.45 28.42
CA ARG A 550 -12.21 3.10 28.92
C ARG A 550 -12.72 2.01 27.98
N VAL A 551 -13.91 2.18 27.41
CA VAL A 551 -14.48 1.25 26.41
C VAL A 551 -13.65 1.28 25.12
N ALA A 552 -13.36 2.47 24.60
CA ALA A 552 -12.55 2.64 23.39
C ALA A 552 -11.15 2.01 23.55
N ASP A 553 -10.45 2.28 24.65
CA ASP A 553 -9.12 1.74 24.93
C ASP A 553 -9.15 0.21 25.10
N ALA A 554 -10.15 -0.32 25.80
CA ALA A 554 -10.30 -1.76 26.00
C ALA A 554 -10.52 -2.52 24.69
N SER A 555 -11.21 -1.91 23.73
CA SER A 555 -11.45 -2.50 22.39
C SER A 555 -10.30 -2.29 21.39
N GLY A 556 -9.33 -1.40 21.69
CA GLY A 556 -8.34 -0.93 20.72
C GLY A 556 -8.89 0.09 19.69
N GLY A 557 -10.07 0.64 19.95
CA GLY A 557 -10.74 1.66 19.14
C GLY A 557 -10.31 3.09 19.51
N ARG A 558 -11.24 4.05 19.42
CA ARG A 558 -10.97 5.47 19.71
C ARG A 558 -12.15 6.16 20.38
N CYS A 559 -11.84 7.13 21.22
CA CYS A 559 -12.84 8.04 21.78
C CYS A 559 -12.72 9.41 21.08
N LEU A 560 -13.83 9.91 20.56
CA LEU A 560 -13.99 11.21 19.91
C LEU A 560 -15.02 12.02 20.71
N ASP A 561 -14.75 13.29 20.99
CA ASP A 561 -15.71 14.17 21.66
C ASP A 561 -15.79 15.57 21.01
N ALA A 562 -16.75 16.37 21.45
CA ALA A 562 -17.04 17.69 20.90
C ALA A 562 -15.92 18.74 21.06
N ARG A 563 -14.77 18.39 21.65
CA ARG A 563 -13.55 19.22 21.62
C ARG A 563 -12.87 19.18 20.24
N GLY A 564 -13.12 18.13 19.46
CA GLY A 564 -12.62 17.93 18.10
C GLY A 564 -13.69 18.20 17.03
N ASP A 565 -13.32 17.93 15.78
CA ASP A 565 -14.27 17.93 14.66
C ASP A 565 -14.79 16.49 14.48
N LEU A 566 -15.93 16.20 15.12
CA LEU A 566 -16.52 14.87 15.16
C LEU A 566 -16.77 14.30 13.75
N ALA A 567 -17.22 15.13 12.81
CA ALA A 567 -17.54 14.70 11.44
C ALA A 567 -16.28 14.27 10.67
N ARG A 568 -15.21 15.08 10.79
CA ARG A 568 -13.91 14.80 10.18
C ARG A 568 -13.23 13.61 10.83
N ASP A 569 -13.19 13.57 12.15
CA ASP A 569 -12.42 12.60 12.92
C ASP A 569 -13.07 11.21 12.86
N LEU A 570 -14.41 11.12 12.99
CA LEU A 570 -15.14 9.87 12.74
C LEU A 570 -14.97 9.42 11.28
N GLY A 571 -14.99 10.38 10.36
CA GLY A 571 -14.75 10.13 8.96
C GLY A 571 -13.40 9.51 8.65
N ALA A 572 -12.35 9.93 9.34
CA ALA A 572 -11.02 9.35 9.21
C ALA A 572 -10.99 7.91 9.75
N GLU A 573 -11.68 7.62 10.86
CA GLU A 573 -11.78 6.26 11.40
C GLU A 573 -12.54 5.31 10.47
N ILE A 574 -13.65 5.76 9.90
CA ILE A 574 -14.42 4.96 8.95
C ILE A 574 -13.63 4.75 7.67
N ALA A 575 -12.99 5.79 7.14
CA ALA A 575 -12.12 5.65 5.98
C ALA A 575 -10.98 4.64 6.23
N GLN A 576 -10.42 4.59 7.44
CA GLN A 576 -9.43 3.59 7.81
C GLN A 576 -9.97 2.16 7.81
N VAL A 577 -11.27 1.94 7.98
CA VAL A 577 -11.87 0.59 7.99
C VAL A 577 -12.49 0.23 6.63
N ALA A 578 -13.06 1.21 5.93
CA ALA A 578 -13.76 1.06 4.66
C ALA A 578 -12.84 1.09 3.42
N GLN A 579 -11.66 1.76 3.48
CA GLN A 579 -10.79 1.89 2.31
C GLN A 579 -9.85 0.70 2.14
N GLY A 580 -10.42 -0.39 1.64
CA GLY A 580 -9.73 -1.49 0.97
C GLY A 580 -9.88 -1.41 -0.54
N ARG A 581 -9.44 -0.33 -1.19
CA ARG A 581 -9.67 -0.18 -2.63
C ARG A 581 -8.56 -0.76 -3.50
N ASP A 582 -8.98 -1.75 -4.28
CA ASP A 582 -8.49 -2.14 -5.61
C ASP A 582 -8.69 -1.03 -6.65
#